data_AF-A0A2E0JV31-F1
#
_entry.id   AF-A0A2E0JV31-F1
#
_cell.length_a   1.000
_cell.length_b   1.000
_cell.length_c   1.000
_cell.angle_alpha   90.00
_cell.angle_beta   90.00
_cell.angle_gamma   90.00
#
_symmetry.space_group_name_H-M   'P 1'
#
loop_
_entity.id
_entity.type
_entity.pdbx_description
1 polymer ?
#
loop_
_entity_poly.entity_id
_entity_poly.type
_entity_poly.pdbx_seq_one_letter_code
_entity_poly.pdbx_strand_id
1 'polypeptide(L)'
;MVLGFCLAVIWGLSGQDVIAGIGSVITILGVAFFAQWSLLCNITSGLILFFNHPLKIGDYVEIVDKDFPMSGRVENITLFFLHLRNKDNHVYTLSNTIVVQKTMRIMKPEEFFEEIEKLEEDKNTPGAESALD
;
A
#
# COMPACT_ATOMS: atom_id res chain seq x y z
N MET A 1 8.67 -35.08 4.73
CA MET A 1 7.28 -35.08 4.24
C MET A 1 7.06 -36.13 3.14
N VAL A 2 7.81 -36.09 2.04
CA VAL A 2 7.76 -37.12 0.96
C VAL A 2 8.13 -38.53 1.45
N LEU A 3 9.15 -38.65 2.32
CA LEU A 3 9.57 -39.95 2.88
C LEU A 3 8.49 -40.62 3.77
N GLY A 4 7.74 -39.81 4.54
CA GLY A 4 6.67 -40.30 5.41
C GLY A 4 5.44 -40.77 4.62
N PHE A 5 5.14 -40.11 3.50
CA PHE A 5 4.08 -40.53 2.58
C PHE A 5 4.42 -41.87 1.90
N CYS A 6 5.66 -42.05 1.44
CA CYS A 6 6.10 -43.33 0.86
C CYS A 6 6.02 -44.48 1.87
N LEU A 7 6.42 -44.26 3.13
CA LEU A 7 6.31 -45.25 4.21
C LEU A 7 4.85 -45.61 4.52
N ALA A 8 3.94 -44.62 4.53
CA ALA A 8 2.51 -44.84 4.75
C ALA A 8 1.85 -45.70 3.66
N VAL A 9 2.24 -45.49 2.40
CA VAL A 9 1.75 -46.29 1.25
C VAL A 9 2.26 -47.73 1.33
N ILE A 10 3.53 -47.93 1.72
CA ILE A 10 4.13 -49.26 1.87
C ILE A 10 3.49 -50.05 3.03
N TRP A 11 3.02 -49.36 4.08
CA TRP A 11 2.40 -49.99 5.26
C TRP A 11 0.90 -50.29 5.10
N GLY A 12 0.27 -49.92 3.98
CA GLY A 12 -1.16 -50.20 3.75
C GLY A 12 -2.10 -49.34 4.61
N LEU A 13 -1.77 -48.07 4.83
CA LEU A 13 -2.65 -47.13 5.54
C LEU A 13 -4.03 -47.04 4.88
N SER A 14 -5.08 -46.98 5.70
CA SER A 14 -6.46 -46.81 5.21
C SER A 14 -6.63 -45.41 4.59
N GLY A 15 -7.58 -45.26 3.66
CA GLY A 15 -7.86 -43.95 3.04
C GLY A 15 -8.19 -42.86 4.06
N GLN A 16 -8.74 -43.24 5.22
CA GLN A 16 -9.06 -42.34 6.33
C GLN A 16 -7.80 -41.80 7.02
N ASP A 17 -6.76 -42.62 7.16
CA ASP A 17 -5.48 -42.20 7.76
C ASP A 17 -4.71 -41.25 6.85
N VAL A 18 -4.79 -41.47 5.53
CA VAL A 18 -4.19 -40.57 4.52
C VAL A 18 -4.88 -39.20 4.53
N ILE A 19 -6.21 -39.17 4.61
CA ILE A 19 -7.00 -37.93 4.70
C ILE A 19 -6.65 -37.18 5.99
N ALA A 20 -6.55 -37.88 7.13
CA ALA A 20 -6.15 -37.27 8.40
C ALA A 20 -4.73 -36.68 8.35
N GLY A 21 -3.79 -37.40 7.72
CA GLY A 21 -2.43 -36.92 7.48
C GLY A 21 -2.38 -35.65 6.64
N ILE A 22 -3.10 -35.62 5.50
CA ILE A 22 -3.22 -34.43 4.64
C ILE A 22 -3.87 -33.27 5.40
N GLY A 23 -4.93 -33.53 6.17
CA GLY A 23 -5.60 -32.54 7.00
C GLY A 23 -4.65 -31.86 7.98
N SER A 24 -3.83 -32.64 8.69
CA SER A 24 -2.87 -32.10 9.67
C SER A 24 -1.84 -31.15 9.04
N VAL A 25 -1.36 -31.48 7.84
CA VAL A 25 -0.43 -30.65 7.07
C VAL A 25 -1.10 -29.35 6.66
N ILE A 26 -2.32 -29.45 6.11
CA ILE A 26 -3.10 -28.27 5.70
C ILE A 26 -3.37 -27.38 6.92
N THR A 27 -3.67 -27.95 8.09
CA THR A 27 -3.86 -27.18 9.33
C THR A 27 -2.59 -26.43 9.72
N ILE A 28 -1.42 -27.07 9.71
CA ILE A 28 -0.14 -26.42 10.02
C ILE A 28 0.16 -25.30 9.01
N LEU A 29 -0.06 -25.55 7.71
CA LEU A 29 0.10 -24.54 6.67
C LEU A 29 -0.87 -23.38 6.86
N GLY A 30 -2.14 -23.65 7.20
CA GLY A 30 -3.15 -22.63 7.47
C GLY A 30 -2.71 -21.70 8.61
N VAL A 31 -2.21 -22.26 9.72
CA VAL A 31 -1.70 -21.46 10.85
C VAL A 31 -0.43 -20.69 10.46
N ALA A 32 0.48 -21.28 9.69
CA ALA A 32 1.69 -20.61 9.22
C ALA A 32 1.37 -19.42 8.29
N PHE A 33 0.43 -19.59 7.36
CA PHE A 33 -0.03 -18.50 6.50
C PHE A 33 -0.79 -17.43 7.27
N PHE A 34 -1.55 -17.82 8.30
CA PHE A 34 -2.21 -16.87 9.18
C PHE A 34 -1.21 -16.01 9.97
N ALA A 35 -0.06 -16.55 10.38
CA ALA A 35 1.00 -15.76 11.01
C ALA A 35 1.54 -14.66 10.09
N GLN A 36 1.51 -14.88 8.77
CA GLN A 36 1.97 -13.94 7.75
C GLN A 36 0.86 -13.00 7.24
N TRP A 37 -0.26 -12.86 7.97
CA TRP A 37 -1.43 -12.04 7.64
C TRP A 37 -1.09 -10.64 7.10
N SER A 38 -0.05 -10.00 7.65
CA SER A 38 0.40 -8.68 7.21
C SER A 38 0.87 -8.62 5.75
N LEU A 39 1.47 -9.70 5.24
CA LEU A 39 1.88 -9.79 3.84
C LEU A 39 0.67 -9.88 2.92
N LEU A 40 -0.32 -10.68 3.31
CA LEU A 40 -1.55 -10.84 2.55
C LEU A 40 -2.36 -9.53 2.55
N CYS A 41 -2.40 -8.81 3.67
CA CYS A 41 -2.99 -7.48 3.74
C CYS A 41 -2.30 -6.50 2.79
N ASN A 42 -0.97 -6.46 2.76
CA ASN A 42 -0.25 -5.57 1.84
C ASN A 42 -0.54 -5.89 0.37
N ILE A 43 -0.55 -7.18 -0.02
CA ILE A 43 -0.90 -7.63 -1.37
C ILE A 43 -2.32 -7.21 -1.74
N THR A 44 -3.27 -7.48 -0.84
CA THR A 44 -4.69 -7.19 -1.06
C THR A 44 -4.91 -5.68 -1.19
N SER A 45 -4.29 -4.89 -0.30
CA SER A 45 -4.30 -3.43 -0.38
C SER A 45 -3.65 -2.93 -1.67
N GLY A 46 -2.54 -3.53 -2.13
CA GLY A 46 -1.91 -3.18 -3.40
C GLY A 46 -2.81 -3.41 -4.62
N LEU A 47 -3.52 -4.53 -4.65
CA LEU A 47 -4.54 -4.79 -5.68
C LEU A 47 -5.68 -3.77 -5.64
N ILE A 48 -6.16 -3.44 -4.43
CA ILE A 48 -7.22 -2.43 -4.26
C ILE A 48 -6.74 -1.07 -4.77
N LEU A 49 -5.52 -0.66 -4.39
CA LEU A 49 -4.91 0.60 -4.85
C LEU A 49 -4.80 0.65 -6.37
N PHE A 50 -4.38 -0.43 -6.99
CA PHE A 50 -4.17 -0.46 -8.43
C PHE A 50 -5.47 -0.47 -9.24
N PHE A 51 -6.50 -1.21 -8.78
CA PHE A 51 -7.71 -1.45 -9.58
C PHE A 51 -8.92 -0.62 -9.17
N ASN A 52 -9.11 -0.36 -7.88
CA ASN A 52 -10.36 0.21 -7.35
C ASN A 52 -10.18 1.57 -6.67
N HIS A 53 -8.94 1.96 -6.36
CA HIS A 53 -8.68 3.23 -5.70
C HIS A 53 -8.53 4.36 -6.72
N PRO A 54 -8.99 5.60 -6.42
CA PRO A 54 -8.83 6.74 -7.31
C PRO A 54 -7.38 7.20 -7.51
N LEU A 55 -6.44 6.65 -6.73
CA LEU A 55 -5.03 7.03 -6.72
C LEU A 55 -4.30 6.43 -7.93
N LYS A 56 -3.62 7.28 -8.70
CA LYS A 56 -2.87 6.85 -9.88
C LYS A 56 -1.41 7.29 -9.80
N ILE A 57 -0.59 6.60 -10.60
CA ILE A 57 0.80 6.99 -10.81
C ILE A 57 0.81 8.36 -11.47
N GLY A 58 1.57 9.29 -10.88
CA GLY A 58 1.66 10.67 -11.33
C GLY A 58 0.86 11.67 -10.49
N ASP A 59 -0.14 11.22 -9.73
CA ASP A 59 -0.94 12.10 -8.87
C ASP A 59 -0.10 12.68 -7.73
N TYR A 60 -0.48 13.86 -7.27
CA TYR A 60 0.05 14.45 -6.03
C TYR A 60 -0.84 14.07 -4.86
N VAL A 61 -0.22 13.58 -3.80
CA VAL A 61 -0.90 13.13 -2.61
C VAL A 61 -0.39 13.90 -1.42
N GLU A 62 -1.31 14.28 -0.54
CA GLU A 62 -1.02 14.82 0.77
C GLU A 62 -1.74 13.98 1.82
N ILE A 63 -0.96 13.37 2.72
CA ILE A 63 -1.50 12.58 3.82
C ILE A 63 -1.98 13.54 4.91
N VAL A 64 -3.29 13.51 5.18
CA VAL A 64 -3.94 14.37 6.19
C VAL A 64 -3.80 13.70 7.56
N ASP A 65 -2.57 13.64 8.06
CA ASP A 65 -2.23 13.08 9.35
C ASP A 65 -1.50 14.13 10.21
N LYS A 66 -1.87 14.23 11.49
CA LYS A 66 -1.29 15.19 12.43
C LYS A 66 0.11 14.78 12.87
N ASP A 67 0.39 13.49 12.90
CA ASP A 67 1.65 12.97 13.43
C ASP A 67 2.74 12.90 12.34
N PHE A 68 2.34 12.68 11.09
CA PHE A 68 3.23 12.54 9.95
C PHE A 68 2.66 13.19 8.68
N PRO A 69 2.66 14.53 8.59
CA PRO A 69 2.28 15.21 7.36
C PRO A 69 3.32 14.91 6.28
N MET A 70 2.89 14.27 5.21
CA MET A 70 3.73 13.94 4.07
C MET A 70 2.99 14.31 2.79
N SER A 71 3.69 15.00 1.89
CA SER A 71 3.20 15.27 0.54
C SER A 71 4.22 14.83 -0.49
N GLY A 72 3.72 14.40 -1.65
CA GLY A 72 4.58 13.96 -2.74
C GLY A 72 3.80 13.44 -3.93
N ARG A 73 4.52 13.27 -5.04
CA ARG A 73 4.00 12.67 -6.26
C ARG A 73 4.10 11.15 -6.18
N VAL A 74 3.05 10.44 -6.59
CA VAL A 74 3.10 8.98 -6.72
C VAL A 74 4.03 8.62 -7.86
N GLU A 75 5.16 8.02 -7.52
CA GLU A 75 6.15 7.56 -8.50
C GLU A 75 5.81 6.16 -8.99
N ASN A 76 5.40 5.27 -8.09
CA ASN A 76 5.05 3.90 -8.43
C ASN A 76 4.13 3.26 -7.37
N ILE A 77 3.28 2.33 -7.82
CA ILE A 77 2.44 1.48 -6.98
C ILE A 77 2.81 0.02 -7.26
N THR A 78 3.45 -0.62 -6.28
CA THR A 78 3.82 -2.05 -6.36
C THR A 78 2.82 -2.89 -5.56
N LEU A 79 2.99 -4.23 -5.60
CA LEU A 79 2.11 -5.14 -4.87
C LEU A 79 2.13 -4.94 -3.35
N PHE A 80 3.27 -4.54 -2.79
CA PHE A 80 3.47 -4.42 -1.35
C PHE A 80 3.60 -2.97 -0.87
N PHE A 81 4.16 -2.12 -1.72
CA PHE A 81 4.55 -0.76 -1.35
C PHE A 81 4.15 0.28 -2.38
N LEU A 82 3.93 1.48 -1.89
CA LEU A 82 3.73 2.69 -2.68
C LEU A 82 4.92 3.62 -2.47
N HIS A 83 5.41 4.20 -3.56
CA HIS A 83 6.54 5.12 -3.53
C HIS A 83 6.07 6.55 -3.83
N LEU A 84 6.29 7.46 -2.88
CA LEU A 84 6.04 8.89 -3.01
C LEU A 84 7.35 9.65 -3.16
N ARG A 85 7.41 10.58 -4.10
CA ARG A 85 8.53 11.50 -4.26
C ARG A 85 8.13 12.90 -3.80
N ASN A 86 8.82 13.42 -2.79
CA ASN A 86 8.59 14.78 -2.29
C ASN A 86 9.37 15.81 -3.14
N LYS A 87 9.10 17.11 -2.92
CA LYS A 87 9.73 18.27 -3.59
C LYS A 87 11.26 18.28 -3.45
N ASP A 88 11.77 17.79 -2.33
CA ASP A 88 13.23 17.64 -2.09
C ASP A 88 13.85 16.43 -2.81
N ASN A 89 13.09 15.78 -3.70
CA ASN A 89 13.51 14.61 -4.48
C ASN A 89 13.80 13.34 -3.65
N HIS A 90 13.38 13.31 -2.38
CA HIS A 90 13.39 12.11 -1.53
C HIS A 90 12.25 11.16 -1.88
N VAL A 91 12.54 9.85 -1.84
CA VAL A 91 11.55 8.78 -2.07
C VAL A 91 11.13 8.18 -0.74
N TYR A 92 9.85 8.30 -0.41
CA TYR A 92 9.22 7.66 0.73
C TYR A 92 8.54 6.38 0.29
N THR A 93 8.77 5.30 1.04
CA THR A 93 8.17 4.00 0.77
C THR A 93 7.16 3.68 1.86
N LEU A 94 5.89 3.53 1.46
CA LEU A 94 4.77 3.26 2.35
C LEU A 94 4.23 1.86 2.08
N SER A 95 3.83 1.15 3.13
CA SER A 95 3.07 -0.10 2.97
C SER A 95 1.70 0.23 2.39
N ASN A 96 1.24 -0.57 1.43
CA ASN A 96 -0.06 -0.38 0.80
C ASN A 96 -1.22 -0.42 1.81
N THR A 97 -1.12 -1.25 2.85
CA THR A 97 -2.11 -1.29 3.92
C THR A 97 -2.19 0.05 4.67
N ILE A 98 -1.06 0.71 4.94
CA ILE A 98 -1.05 2.03 5.57
C ILE A 98 -1.71 3.05 4.65
N VAL A 99 -1.36 3.05 3.36
CA VAL A 99 -1.92 4.00 2.38
C VAL A 99 -3.44 3.90 2.31
N VAL A 100 -3.99 2.68 2.22
CA VAL A 100 -5.45 2.46 2.14
C VAL A 100 -6.18 2.88 3.42
N GLN A 101 -5.51 2.82 4.57
CA GLN A 101 -6.12 3.15 5.87
C GLN A 101 -6.01 4.64 6.23
N LYS A 102 -5.17 5.40 5.54
CA LYS A 102 -4.95 6.83 5.82
C LYS A 102 -5.85 7.70 4.95
N THR A 103 -6.36 8.78 5.54
CA THR A 103 -7.06 9.83 4.80
C THR A 103 -6.05 10.67 4.05
N MET A 104 -6.28 10.84 2.74
CA MET A 104 -5.36 11.57 1.87
C MET A 104 -6.14 12.51 0.95
N ARG A 105 -5.56 13.66 0.68
CA ARG A 105 -5.98 14.56 -0.41
C ARG A 105 -5.23 14.13 -1.67
N ILE A 106 -5.97 13.77 -2.72
CA ILE A 106 -5.43 13.40 -4.02
C ILE A 106 -5.69 14.55 -4.98
N MET A 107 -4.65 14.98 -5.66
CA MET A 107 -4.68 16.11 -6.58
C MET A 107 -4.07 15.66 -7.90
N LYS A 108 -4.80 15.85 -8.99
CA LYS A 108 -4.27 15.48 -10.30
C LYS A 108 -3.12 16.42 -10.67
N PRO A 109 -2.20 16.00 -11.56
CA PRO A 109 -1.12 16.85 -12.01
C PRO A 109 -1.59 18.23 -12.47
N GLU A 110 -2.68 18.29 -13.24
CA GLU A 110 -3.22 19.54 -13.77
C GLU A 110 -3.73 20.46 -12.66
N GLU A 111 -4.51 19.90 -11.73
CA GLU A 111 -5.06 20.62 -10.57
C GLU A 111 -3.94 21.16 -9.66
N PHE A 112 -2.87 20.38 -9.49
CA PHE A 112 -1.71 20.80 -8.70
C PHE A 112 -0.98 21.98 -9.32
N PHE A 113 -0.74 21.98 -10.64
CA PHE A 113 -0.09 23.10 -11.31
C PHE A 113 -0.95 24.37 -11.30
N GLU A 114 -2.26 24.24 -11.49
CA GLU A 114 -3.20 25.38 -11.36
C GLU A 114 -3.20 25.98 -9.94
N GLU A 115 -3.11 25.15 -8.90
CA GLU A 115 -3.05 25.63 -7.51
C GLU A 115 -1.73 26.38 -7.25
N ILE A 116 -0.60 25.89 -7.78
CA ILE A 116 0.69 26.60 -7.69
C ILE A 116 0.66 27.93 -8.44
N GLU A 117 0.11 27.97 -9.65
CA GLU A 117 0.02 29.20 -10.46
C GLU A 117 -0.83 30.26 -9.75
N LYS A 118 -1.98 29.88 -9.19
CA LYS A 118 -2.82 30.79 -8.38
C LYS A 118 -2.09 31.33 -7.15
N LEU A 119 -1.30 30.49 -6.48
CA LEU A 119 -0.50 30.89 -5.32
C LEU A 119 0.65 31.84 -5.70
N GLU A 120 1.20 31.70 -6.91
CA GLU A 120 2.21 32.61 -7.45
C GLU A 120 1.61 33.93 -7.93
N GLU A 121 0.44 33.91 -8.57
CA GLU A 121 -0.31 35.11 -8.95
C GLU A 121 -0.73 35.93 -7.72
N ASP A 122 -1.27 35.30 -6.68
CA ASP A 122 -1.66 35.98 -5.43
C ASP A 122 -0.47 36.68 -4.77
N LYS A 123 0.70 36.02 -4.70
CA LYS A 123 1.94 36.61 -4.18
C LYS A 123 2.48 37.77 -5.02
N ASN A 124 2.16 37.80 -6.31
CA ASN A 124 2.65 38.82 -7.23
C ASN A 124 1.62 39.95 -7.50
N THR A 125 0.45 39.90 -6.86
CA THR A 125 -0.49 41.03 -6.86
C THR A 125 -0.04 42.12 -5.87
N PRO A 126 0.18 43.37 -6.32
CA PRO A 126 0.62 44.46 -5.46
C PRO A 126 -0.56 44.96 -4.61
N GLY A 127 -0.77 44.36 -3.43
CA GLY A 127 -1.88 44.77 -2.55
C GLY A 127 -1.76 44.44 -1.06
N ALA A 128 -0.75 43.68 -0.61
CA ALA A 128 -0.67 43.21 0.78
C ALA A 128 0.48 43.81 1.62
N GLU A 129 1.19 44.83 1.11
CA GLU A 129 2.28 45.51 1.86
C GLU A 129 1.93 46.96 2.25
N SER A 130 0.69 47.44 2.02
CA SER A 130 0.29 48.83 2.35
C SER A 130 -0.75 48.95 3.48
N ALA A 131 -0.90 47.93 4.34
CA ALA A 131 -1.89 47.96 5.44
C ALA A 131 -1.28 47.69 6.83
N LEU A 132 0.05 47.70 6.95
CA LEU A 132 0.76 47.59 8.23
C LEU A 132 1.84 48.67 8.32
N ASP A 133 1.43 49.93 8.10
CA ASP A 133 2.03 51.12 8.71
C ASP A 133 1.18 51.52 9.94
#